data_AF-A0A4Y2D9B2-F1
#
_entry.id   AF-A0A4Y2D9B2-F1
#
_cell.length_a   1.000
_cell.length_b   1.000
_cell.length_c   1.000
_cell.angle_alpha   90.00
_cell.angle_beta   90.00
_cell.angle_gamma   90.00
#
_symmetry.space_group_name_H-M   'P 1'
#
loop_
_entity.id
_entity.type
_entity.pdbx_description
1 polymer ?
#
loop_
_entity_poly.entity_id
_entity_poly.type
_entity_poly.pdbx_seq_one_letter_code
_entity_poly.pdbx_strand_id
1 'polypeptide(L)'
;MKEVMSNFILSCSYMKVIKKPSNRQPGKSYTQAAADKKRKEGKTEEKEREAKTDEVTDLADLKDSLKALKEVEILLQEFPTLLEAARLCRHAKTKQEKALIVLIARMGD
;
A
#
# COMPACT_ATOMS: atom_id res chain seq x y z
N MET A 1 -3.52 -13.50 8.45
CA MET A 1 -2.04 -13.41 8.28
C MET A 1 -1.48 -14.26 7.13
N LYS A 2 -1.90 -15.54 6.97
CA LYS A 2 -1.41 -16.40 5.86
C LYS A 2 -1.73 -15.87 4.45
N GLU A 3 -2.89 -15.26 4.25
CA GLU A 3 -3.27 -14.61 2.98
C GLU A 3 -2.45 -13.36 2.67
N VAL A 4 -2.14 -12.55 3.69
CA VAL A 4 -1.40 -11.28 3.53
C VAL A 4 0.02 -11.55 3.03
N MET A 5 0.70 -12.55 3.60
CA MET A 5 2.04 -12.96 3.13
C MET A 5 2.00 -13.66 1.76
N SER A 6 0.93 -14.40 1.44
CA SER A 6 0.76 -15.04 0.13
C SER A 6 0.58 -14.00 -0.99
N ASN A 7 -0.18 -12.93 -0.73
CA ASN A 7 -0.41 -11.86 -1.69
C ASN A 7 0.85 -11.01 -1.94
N PHE A 8 1.70 -10.85 -0.93
CA PHE A 8 2.98 -10.14 -1.06
C PHE A 8 3.98 -10.90 -1.96
N ILE A 9 4.08 -12.22 -1.82
CA ILE A 9 4.96 -13.05 -2.66
C ILE A 9 4.47 -13.10 -4.12
N LEU A 10 3.16 -13.17 -4.33
CA LEU A 10 2.57 -13.16 -5.68
C LEU A 10 2.82 -11.83 -6.40
N SER A 11 2.77 -10.71 -5.68
CA SER A 11 3.02 -9.37 -6.24
C SER A 11 4.45 -9.19 -6.74
N CYS A 12 5.43 -9.86 -6.13
CA CYS A 12 6.85 -9.68 -6.44
C CYS A 12 7.29 -10.46 -7.70
N SER A 13 6.55 -11.52 -8.07
CA SER A 13 6.86 -12.37 -9.23
C SER A 13 6.23 -11.88 -10.55
N TYR A 14 5.36 -10.88 -10.53
CA TYR A 14 4.62 -10.39 -11.71
C TYR A 14 5.26 -9.18 -12.43
N MET A 15 6.41 -8.69 -11.96
CA MET A 15 7.15 -7.59 -12.60
C MET A 15 7.97 -8.07 -13.82
N LYS A 16 7.29 -8.65 -14.81
CA LYS A 16 7.86 -8.79 -16.16
C LYS A 16 7.89 -7.41 -16.81
N VAL A 17 9.09 -6.96 -17.12
CA VAL A 17 9.42 -5.70 -17.83
C VAL A 17 8.51 -5.50 -19.05
N ILE A 18 7.54 -4.61 -18.93
CA ILE A 18 6.67 -4.19 -20.04
C ILE A 18 7.47 -3.17 -20.87
N LYS A 19 8.06 -3.60 -21.99
CA LYS A 19 8.51 -2.67 -23.04
C LYS A 19 7.27 -2.13 -23.77
N LYS A 20 6.81 -0.93 -23.41
CA LYS A 20 5.76 -0.21 -24.16
C LYS A 20 6.33 0.30 -25.50
N PRO A 21 5.71 0.03 -26.66
CA PRO A 21 5.91 0.87 -27.85
C PRO A 21 5.21 2.21 -27.62
N SER A 22 5.97 3.31 -27.68
CA SER A 22 5.42 4.67 -27.61
C SER A 22 4.71 4.99 -28.93
N ASN A 23 3.40 4.76 -29.00
CA ASN A 23 2.60 5.23 -30.12
C ASN A 23 2.15 6.66 -29.83
N ARG A 24 2.92 7.65 -30.29
CA ARG A 24 2.59 9.06 -30.14
C ARG A 24 1.33 9.37 -30.96
N GLN A 25 0.27 9.80 -30.29
CA GLN A 25 -0.88 10.41 -30.95
C GLN A 25 -0.46 11.79 -31.50
N PRO A 26 -0.84 12.18 -32.73
CA PRO A 26 -0.63 13.52 -33.24
C PRO A 26 -1.32 14.53 -32.33
N GLY A 27 -0.53 15.40 -31.67
CA GLY A 27 -1.05 16.42 -30.78
C GLY A 27 -1.86 17.46 -31.56
N LYS A 28 -3.06 17.77 -31.08
CA LYS A 28 -3.86 18.91 -31.55
C LYS A 28 -3.07 20.20 -31.28
N SER A 29 -2.96 21.07 -32.27
CA SER A 29 -2.18 22.30 -32.17
C SER A 29 -2.84 23.32 -31.22
N TYR A 30 -1.99 24.17 -30.63
CA TYR A 30 -2.31 25.17 -29.61
C TYR A 30 -3.50 26.10 -29.95
N THR A 31 -3.82 26.26 -31.24
CA THR A 31 -4.92 27.11 -31.71
C THR A 31 -6.31 26.53 -31.45
N GLN A 32 -6.44 25.21 -31.28
CA GLN A 32 -7.75 24.57 -31.07
C GLN A 32 -8.24 24.68 -29.62
N ALA A 33 -7.34 24.78 -28.64
CA ALA A 33 -7.71 24.82 -27.21
C ALA A 33 -8.30 26.17 -26.75
N ALA A 34 -8.08 27.25 -27.50
CA ALA A 34 -8.55 28.58 -27.14
C ALA A 34 -10.04 28.82 -27.46
N ALA A 35 -10.62 28.07 -28.41
CA ALA A 35 -12.01 28.25 -28.84
C ALA A 35 -13.04 27.65 -27.86
N ASP A 36 -12.69 26.59 -27.13
CA ASP A 36 -13.63 25.87 -26.24
C ASP A 36 -13.87 26.55 -24.88
N LYS A 37 -13.09 27.58 -24.53
CA LYS A 37 -13.19 28.25 -23.20
C LYS A 37 -14.37 29.21 -23.03
N LYS A 38 -15.17 29.47 -24.07
CA LYS A 38 -16.21 30.52 -24.06
C LYS A 38 -17.64 30.02 -23.74
N ARG A 39 -17.83 28.80 -23.21
CA ARG A 39 -19.19 28.24 -22.98
C ARG A 39 -19.45 27.52 -21.64
N LYS A 40 -18.73 27.83 -20.56
CA LYS A 40 -19.11 27.33 -19.21
C LYS A 40 -18.91 28.38 -18.13
N GLU A 41 -19.77 29.38 -18.11
CA GLU A 41 -20.03 30.22 -16.94
C GLU A 41 -21.44 29.92 -16.46
N GLY A 42 -21.57 29.19 -15.35
CA GLY A 42 -22.86 28.83 -14.76
C GLY A 42 -22.83 27.50 -14.02
N LYS A 43 -22.05 27.42 -12.93
CA LYS A 43 -22.18 26.39 -11.86
C LYS A 43 -21.14 26.68 -10.77
N THR A 44 -21.39 27.71 -9.96
CA THR A 44 -20.43 28.14 -8.92
C THR A 44 -20.84 27.68 -7.51
N GLU A 45 -22.08 27.23 -7.30
CA GLU A 45 -22.57 26.88 -5.95
C GLU A 45 -22.52 25.37 -5.61
N GLU A 46 -22.44 24.48 -6.59
CA GLU A 46 -22.33 23.02 -6.37
C GLU A 46 -20.89 22.60 -5.95
N LYS A 47 -19.89 23.36 -6.43
CA LYS A 47 -18.47 23.05 -6.30
C LYS A 47 -17.91 23.23 -4.88
N GLU A 48 -18.50 24.12 -4.07
CA GLU A 48 -18.05 24.34 -2.69
C GLU A 48 -18.52 23.26 -1.70
N ARG A 49 -19.66 22.62 -1.95
CA ARG A 49 -20.12 21.47 -1.14
C ARG A 49 -19.36 20.21 -1.50
N GLU A 50 -19.07 19.98 -2.78
CA GLU A 50 -18.22 18.86 -3.21
C GLU A 50 -16.81 18.98 -2.58
N ALA A 51 -16.14 20.13 -2.68
CA ALA A 51 -14.78 20.31 -2.15
C ALA A 51 -14.67 20.09 -0.62
N LYS A 52 -15.66 20.56 0.16
CA LYS A 52 -15.68 20.34 1.62
C LYS A 52 -15.97 18.89 2.00
N THR A 53 -16.69 18.15 1.16
CA THR A 53 -16.95 16.73 1.39
C THR A 53 -15.69 15.94 1.03
N ASP A 54 -15.06 16.26 -0.11
CA ASP A 54 -13.82 15.67 -0.62
C ASP A 54 -12.67 15.78 0.41
N GLU A 55 -12.42 16.97 0.97
CA GLU A 55 -11.40 17.18 2.02
C GLU A 55 -11.66 16.37 3.30
N VAL A 56 -12.93 16.16 3.67
CA VAL A 56 -13.30 15.37 4.86
C VAL A 56 -13.11 13.87 4.60
N THR A 57 -13.40 13.39 3.39
CA THR A 57 -13.06 12.02 2.95
C THR A 57 -11.55 11.81 2.89
N ASP A 58 -10.80 12.76 2.33
CA ASP A 58 -9.34 12.71 2.23
C ASP A 58 -8.68 12.64 3.62
N LEU A 59 -9.20 13.38 4.60
CA LEU A 59 -8.71 13.32 5.98
C LEU A 59 -9.03 11.97 6.66
N ALA A 60 -10.19 11.38 6.38
CA ALA A 60 -10.55 10.07 6.90
C ALA A 60 -9.65 8.96 6.31
N ASP A 61 -9.47 8.98 4.99
CA ASP A 61 -8.62 8.04 4.27
C ASP A 61 -7.15 8.15 4.69
N LEU A 62 -6.67 9.38 4.93
CA LEU A 62 -5.33 9.62 5.46
C LEU A 62 -5.17 9.04 6.88
N LYS A 63 -6.16 9.21 7.74
CA LYS A 63 -6.14 8.69 9.12
C LYS A 63 -6.11 7.16 9.13
N ASP A 64 -6.90 6.53 8.27
CA ASP A 64 -6.93 5.08 8.13
C ASP A 64 -5.62 4.55 7.54
N SER A 65 -5.06 5.24 6.55
CA SER A 65 -3.73 4.95 6.00
C SER A 65 -2.63 5.05 7.06
N LEU A 66 -2.68 6.08 7.92
CA LEU A 66 -1.74 6.25 9.04
C LEU A 66 -1.87 5.13 10.07
N LYS A 67 -3.09 4.67 10.35
CA LYS A 67 -3.33 3.55 11.26
C LYS A 67 -2.76 2.25 10.66
N ALA A 68 -3.04 1.97 9.39
CA ALA A 68 -2.49 0.81 8.70
C ALA A 68 -0.96 0.84 8.69
N LEU A 69 -0.35 2.01 8.48
CA LEU A 69 1.10 2.16 8.52
C LEU A 69 1.70 1.83 9.88
N LYS A 70 1.06 2.24 10.99
CA LYS A 70 1.49 1.88 12.35
C LYS A 70 1.41 0.37 12.60
N GLU A 71 0.36 -0.29 12.12
CA GLU A 71 0.24 -1.74 12.22
C GLU A 71 1.35 -2.46 11.43
N VAL A 72 1.70 -1.93 10.25
CA VAL A 72 2.84 -2.43 9.45
C VAL A 72 4.17 -2.19 10.16
N GLU A 73 4.36 -1.03 10.79
CA GLU A 73 5.57 -0.71 11.57
C GLU A 73 5.77 -1.70 12.73
N ILE A 74 4.73 -1.94 13.53
CA ILE A 74 4.78 -2.92 14.63
C ILE A 74 5.11 -4.32 14.09
N LEU A 75 4.45 -4.72 13.00
CA LEU A 75 4.71 -6.02 12.38
C LEU A 75 6.18 -6.13 11.92
N LEU A 76 6.73 -5.07 11.30
CA LEU A 76 8.12 -5.04 10.85
C LEU A 76 9.12 -5.05 12.02
N GLN A 77 8.74 -4.51 13.19
CA GLN A 77 9.55 -4.59 14.40
C GLN A 77 9.58 -6.01 14.99
N GLU A 78 8.45 -6.73 14.95
CA GLU A 78 8.35 -8.11 15.44
C GLU A 78 8.89 -9.16 14.44
N PHE A 79 8.95 -8.81 13.16
CA PHE A 79 9.31 -9.73 12.07
C PHE A 79 10.73 -10.34 12.20
N PRO A 80 11.79 -9.59 12.54
CA PRO A 80 13.14 -10.13 12.71
C PRO A 80 13.19 -11.22 13.78
N THR A 81 12.55 -10.98 14.92
CA THR A 81 12.50 -11.91 16.05
C THR A 81 11.78 -13.20 15.67
N LEU A 82 10.65 -13.09 14.96
CA LEU A 82 9.90 -14.25 14.51
C LEU A 82 10.66 -15.05 13.42
N LEU A 83 11.36 -14.35 12.52
CA LEU A 83 12.18 -14.97 11.48
C LEU A 83 13.35 -15.76 12.08
N GLU A 84 14.02 -15.19 13.08
CA GLU A 84 15.11 -15.83 13.78
C GLU A 84 14.63 -17.05 14.59
N ALA A 85 13.48 -16.93 15.27
CA ALA A 85 12.83 -18.05 15.93
C ALA A 85 12.52 -19.20 14.96
N ALA A 86 12.00 -18.87 13.77
CA ALA A 86 11.74 -19.85 12.72
C ALA A 86 13.04 -20.51 12.20
N ARG A 87 14.15 -19.76 12.13
CA ARG A 87 15.48 -20.29 11.79
C ARG A 87 15.96 -21.29 12.84
N LEU A 88 15.92 -20.92 14.11
CA LEU A 88 16.32 -21.78 15.23
C LEU A 88 15.45 -23.04 15.33
N CYS A 89 14.15 -22.91 15.07
CA CYS A 89 13.21 -24.05 15.03
C CYS A 89 13.57 -25.10 13.97
N ARG A 90 14.27 -24.75 12.89
CA ARG A 90 14.76 -25.72 11.90
C ARG A 90 15.93 -26.55 12.42
N HIS A 91 16.70 -26.01 13.36
CA HIS A 91 17.85 -26.68 13.98
C HIS A 91 17.48 -27.44 15.26
N ALA A 92 16.36 -27.11 15.89
CA ALA A 92 15.83 -27.82 17.05
C ALA A 92 15.39 -29.26 16.71
N LYS A 93 15.79 -30.21 17.54
CA LYS A 93 15.52 -31.65 17.35
C LYS A 93 14.17 -32.04 17.95
N THR A 94 13.79 -31.43 19.07
CA THR A 94 12.58 -31.82 19.80
C THR A 94 11.46 -30.81 19.66
N LYS A 95 10.22 -31.26 19.89
CA LYS A 95 9.05 -30.36 19.90
C LYS A 95 9.12 -29.36 21.07
N GLN A 96 9.70 -29.77 22.20
CA GLN A 96 9.86 -28.93 23.39
C GLN A 96 10.83 -27.78 23.14
N GLU A 97 11.97 -28.04 22.48
CA GLU A 97 12.92 -26.99 22.08
C GLU A 97 12.28 -25.96 21.15
N LYS A 98 11.50 -26.42 20.16
CA LYS A 98 10.77 -25.52 19.24
C LYS A 98 9.76 -24.66 19.99
N ALA A 99 9.01 -25.26 20.93
CA ALA A 99 8.06 -24.52 21.76
C ALA A 99 8.77 -23.46 22.60
N LEU A 100 9.91 -23.81 23.21
CA LEU A 100 10.71 -22.87 24.01
C LEU A 100 11.23 -21.70 23.16
N ILE A 101 11.76 -21.96 21.96
CA ILE A 101 12.22 -20.92 21.03
C ILE A 101 11.10 -19.93 20.69
N VAL A 102 9.90 -20.43 20.38
CA VAL A 102 8.75 -19.58 20.05
C VAL A 102 8.27 -18.79 21.27
N LEU A 103 8.28 -19.39 22.45
CA LEU A 103 7.91 -18.70 23.69
C LEU A 103 8.87 -17.55 24.00
N ILE A 104 10.18 -17.77 23.90
CA ILE A 104 11.21 -16.74 24.10
C ILE A 104 11.03 -15.61 23.08
N ALA A 105 10.89 -15.94 21.81
CA ALA A 105 10.69 -14.97 20.74
C ALA A 105 9.43 -14.11 20.90
N ARG A 106 8.39 -14.66 21.55
CA ARG A 106 7.12 -13.95 21.78
C ARG A 106 7.12 -13.12 23.06
N MET A 107 7.82 -13.55 24.10
CA MET A 107 7.81 -12.82 25.36
C MET A 107 8.66 -11.55 25.32
N GLY A 108 9.61 -11.46 24.37
CA GLY A 108 10.59 -10.38 24.36
C GLY A 108 11.51 -10.48 25.58
N ASP A 109 12.77 -10.11 25.42
CA ASP A 109 13.61 -9.82 26.58
C ASP A 109 13.35 -8.38 27.06
#